data_AF-A0A497KPP4-F1
#
_entry.id   AF-A0A497KPP4-F1
#
_cell.length_a   1.000
_cell.length_b   1.000
_cell.length_c   1.000
_cell.angle_alpha   90.00
_cell.angle_beta   90.00
_cell.angle_gamma   90.00
#
_symmetry.space_group_name_H-M   'P 1'
#
loop_
_entity.id
_entity.type
_entity.pdbx_description
1 polymer ?
#
loop_
_entity_poly.entity_id
_entity_poly.type
_entity_poly.pdbx_seq_one_letter_code
_entity_poly.pdbx_strand_id
1 'polypeptide(L)'
;MPDKDEIRKEIWKILENRGVARFPKPIHGRIPNFMGAEKAAERMINQKEFENAEVIKVNPDSPQMPVRRLALKLGKLLIMPTPRLKKGFMLLDPDKIPREALVKASTIRGAFKYGRICSLKE
;
A
#
# COMPACT_ATOMS: atom_id res chain seq x y z
N MET A 1 1.46 -14.91 -27.99
CA MET A 1 1.23 -13.90 -26.93
C MET A 1 2.38 -14.03 -25.95
N PRO A 2 3.00 -12.92 -25.52
CA PRO A 2 4.05 -12.99 -24.52
C PRO A 2 3.49 -13.57 -23.21
N ASP A 3 4.33 -14.30 -22.48
CA ASP A 3 3.93 -14.83 -21.18
C ASP A 3 3.87 -13.72 -20.11
N LYS A 4 3.30 -14.05 -18.94
CA LYS A 4 3.16 -13.07 -17.85
C LYS A 4 4.52 -12.53 -17.35
N ASP A 5 5.57 -13.33 -17.40
CA ASP A 5 6.90 -12.95 -16.92
C ASP A 5 7.65 -12.09 -17.93
N GLU A 6 7.49 -12.35 -19.22
CA GLU A 6 7.98 -11.50 -20.30
C GLU A 6 7.41 -10.09 -20.19
N ILE A 7 6.09 -9.96 -20.01
CA ILE A 7 5.43 -8.65 -19.83
C ILE A 7 5.98 -7.93 -18.59
N ARG A 8 6.17 -8.64 -17.45
CA ARG A 8 6.73 -8.03 -16.24
C ARG A 8 8.14 -7.49 -16.47
N LYS A 9 9.00 -8.28 -17.12
CA LYS A 9 10.38 -7.89 -17.44
C LYS A 9 10.41 -6.67 -18.37
N GLU A 10 9.52 -6.65 -19.37
CA GLU A 10 9.38 -5.51 -20.28
C GLU A 10 8.95 -4.24 -19.53
N ILE A 11 7.92 -4.32 -18.68
CA ILE A 11 7.46 -3.19 -17.89
C ILE A 11 8.52 -2.70 -16.91
N TRP A 12 9.25 -3.59 -16.23
CA TRP A 12 10.37 -3.19 -15.37
C TRP A 12 11.45 -2.43 -16.15
N LYS A 13 11.83 -2.95 -17.34
CA LYS A 13 12.79 -2.27 -18.23
C LYS A 13 12.29 -0.89 -18.65
N ILE A 14 11.01 -0.76 -18.99
CA ILE A 14 10.40 0.53 -19.36
C ILE A 14 10.46 1.52 -18.19
N LEU A 15 10.10 1.09 -16.97
CA LEU A 15 10.11 1.95 -15.79
C LEU A 15 11.53 2.43 -15.42
N GLU A 16 12.54 1.58 -15.57
CA GLU A 16 13.94 1.93 -15.36
C GLU A 16 14.48 2.85 -16.46
N ASN A 17 14.26 2.51 -17.73
CA ASN A 17 14.73 3.31 -18.87
C ASN A 17 14.12 4.71 -18.90
N ARG A 18 12.86 4.85 -18.48
CA ARG A 18 12.19 6.16 -18.37
C ARG A 18 12.54 6.93 -17.09
N GLY A 19 13.36 6.36 -16.20
CA GLY A 19 13.75 7.00 -14.94
C GLY A 19 12.59 7.18 -13.95
N VAL A 20 11.46 6.51 -14.15
CA VAL A 20 10.26 6.68 -13.30
C VAL A 20 10.25 5.73 -12.11
N ALA A 21 11.09 4.69 -12.10
CA ALA A 21 11.23 3.77 -10.99
C ALA A 21 11.87 4.44 -9.76
N ARG A 22 11.16 4.44 -8.62
CA ARG A 22 11.61 4.99 -7.34
C ARG A 22 12.14 3.90 -6.40
N PHE A 23 12.89 4.30 -5.38
CA PHE A 23 13.27 3.42 -4.26
C PHE A 23 12.01 2.78 -3.64
N PRO A 24 12.03 1.49 -3.24
CA PRO A 24 13.18 0.58 -3.18
C PRO A 24 13.57 -0.04 -4.53
N LYS A 25 14.89 -0.10 -4.77
CA LYS A 25 15.53 -0.80 -5.90
C LYS A 25 16.27 -2.07 -5.39
N PRO A 26 16.51 -3.09 -6.22
CA PRO A 26 16.01 -3.25 -7.61
C PRO A 26 14.49 -3.47 -7.65
N ILE A 27 13.85 -3.08 -8.75
CA ILE A 27 12.38 -3.22 -8.90
C ILE A 27 11.95 -4.60 -9.45
N HIS A 28 12.89 -5.35 -10.02
CA HIS A 28 12.67 -6.68 -10.57
C HIS A 28 12.24 -7.64 -9.45
N GLY A 29 11.23 -8.47 -9.73
CA GLY A 29 10.64 -9.39 -8.77
C GLY A 29 9.79 -8.72 -7.67
N ARG A 30 9.45 -7.43 -7.82
CA ARG A 30 8.67 -6.65 -6.84
C ARG A 30 7.53 -5.89 -7.53
N ILE A 31 6.62 -5.35 -6.72
CA ILE A 31 5.69 -4.29 -7.17
C ILE A 31 6.49 -2.97 -7.18
N PRO A 32 6.80 -2.39 -8.34
CA PRO A 32 7.71 -1.24 -8.43
C PRO A 32 7.11 0.01 -7.79
N ASN A 33 7.93 0.74 -7.04
CA ASN A 33 7.57 2.12 -6.71
C ASN A 33 7.84 3.02 -7.93
N PHE A 34 7.04 4.07 -8.11
CA PHE A 34 7.08 4.89 -9.31
C PHE A 34 6.81 6.37 -9.05
N MET A 35 7.32 7.22 -9.95
CA MET A 35 6.98 8.65 -9.99
C MET A 35 5.50 8.83 -10.31
N GLY A 36 4.77 9.46 -9.38
CA GLY A 36 3.32 9.66 -9.51
C GLY A 36 2.48 8.71 -8.66
N ALA A 37 3.09 7.87 -7.80
CA ALA A 37 2.36 7.03 -6.85
C ALA A 37 1.39 7.83 -5.96
N GLU A 38 1.78 9.03 -5.54
CA GLU A 38 0.93 9.94 -4.76
C GLU A 38 -0.30 10.40 -5.57
N LYS A 39 -0.08 10.85 -6.80
CA LYS A 39 -1.16 11.29 -7.72
C LYS A 39 -2.10 10.14 -8.10
N ALA A 40 -1.56 8.93 -8.24
CA ALA A 40 -2.37 7.74 -8.46
C ALA A 40 -3.27 7.44 -7.24
N ALA A 41 -2.73 7.58 -6.02
CA ALA A 41 -3.50 7.43 -4.80
C ALA A 41 -4.60 8.49 -4.66
N GLU A 42 -4.31 9.75 -5.00
CA GLU A 42 -5.30 10.84 -5.04
C GLU A 42 -6.46 10.52 -5.99
N ARG A 43 -6.16 10.02 -7.20
CA ARG A 43 -7.22 9.61 -8.15
C ARG A 43 -8.07 8.46 -7.62
N MET A 44 -7.44 7.51 -6.91
CA MET A 44 -8.12 6.35 -6.34
C MET A 44 -9.08 6.74 -5.21
N ILE A 45 -8.69 7.66 -4.32
CA ILE A 45 -9.55 8.08 -3.21
C ILE A 45 -10.76 8.93 -3.65
N ASN A 46 -10.72 9.50 -4.87
CA ASN A 46 -11.82 10.25 -5.45
C ASN A 46 -12.87 9.35 -6.15
N GLN A 47 -12.71 8.02 -6.10
CA GLN A 47 -13.72 7.09 -6.64
C GLN A 47 -14.85 6.88 -5.63
N LYS A 48 -16.08 6.72 -6.11
CA LYS A 48 -17.27 6.51 -5.26
C LYS A 48 -17.15 5.24 -4.42
N GLU A 49 -16.50 4.21 -4.95
CA GLU A 49 -16.24 2.95 -4.26
C GLU A 49 -15.36 3.16 -3.03
N PHE A 50 -14.38 4.05 -3.12
CA PHE A 50 -13.54 4.41 -1.97
C PHE A 50 -14.31 5.26 -0.97
N GLU A 51 -15.08 6.23 -1.44
CA GLU A 51 -15.91 7.09 -0.59
C GLU A 51 -16.88 6.27 0.26
N ASN A 52 -17.59 5.32 -0.37
CA ASN A 52 -18.57 4.45 0.27
C ASN A 52 -17.97 3.35 1.16
N ALA A 53 -16.70 2.99 0.98
CA ALA A 53 -16.07 1.93 1.76
C ALA A 53 -15.69 2.42 3.16
N GLU A 54 -16.13 1.73 4.21
CA GLU A 54 -15.68 2.00 5.59
C GLU A 54 -14.36 1.28 5.90
N VAL A 55 -14.17 0.10 5.32
CA VAL A 55 -13.02 -0.78 5.52
C VAL A 55 -12.32 -1.00 4.18
N ILE A 56 -11.01 -0.80 4.13
CA ILE A 56 -10.21 -0.97 2.91
C ILE A 56 -8.99 -1.86 3.16
N LYS A 57 -8.70 -2.76 2.21
CA LYS A 57 -7.49 -3.57 2.21
C LYS A 57 -6.43 -3.02 1.26
N VAL A 58 -5.24 -2.72 1.76
CA VAL A 58 -4.12 -2.18 0.97
C VAL A 58 -2.84 -2.97 1.29
N ASN A 59 -2.09 -3.39 0.28
CA ASN A 59 -0.86 -4.19 0.45
C ASN A 59 0.27 -3.33 1.05
N PRO A 60 1.33 -3.92 1.67
CA PRO A 60 2.42 -3.19 2.34
C PRO A 60 3.42 -2.51 1.40
N ASP A 61 3.39 -2.79 0.10
CA ASP A 61 4.35 -2.31 -0.90
C ASP A 61 4.46 -0.78 -0.91
N SER A 62 5.67 -0.28 -1.21
CA SER A 62 6.00 1.15 -1.23
C SER A 62 5.08 2.01 -2.10
N PRO A 63 4.70 1.65 -3.35
CA PRO A 63 3.80 2.49 -4.16
C PRO A 63 2.41 2.66 -3.54
N GLN A 64 2.00 1.78 -2.62
CA GLN A 64 0.69 1.84 -1.97
C GLN A 64 0.72 2.56 -0.61
N MET A 65 1.89 2.99 -0.12
CA MET A 65 1.98 3.79 1.11
C MET A 65 1.12 5.06 1.06
N PRO A 66 1.09 5.83 -0.06
CA PRO A 66 0.22 7.00 -0.16
C PRO A 66 -1.26 6.65 0.00
N VAL A 67 -1.71 5.50 -0.53
CA VAL A 67 -3.08 5.00 -0.37
C VAL A 67 -3.37 4.70 1.11
N ARG A 68 -2.49 3.94 1.78
CA ARG A 68 -2.63 3.64 3.22
C ARG A 68 -2.70 4.91 4.06
N ARG A 69 -1.86 5.89 3.75
CA ARG A 69 -1.85 7.19 4.43
C ARG A 69 -3.17 7.93 4.26
N LEU A 70 -3.69 8.01 3.03
CA LEU A 70 -4.93 8.71 2.74
C LEU A 70 -6.14 7.99 3.35
N ALA A 71 -6.19 6.66 3.27
CA ALA A 71 -7.22 5.85 3.94
C ALA A 71 -7.31 6.17 5.43
N LEU A 72 -6.18 6.11 6.15
CA LEU A 72 -6.13 6.44 7.57
C LEU A 72 -6.51 7.90 7.85
N LYS A 73 -6.06 8.86 7.02
CA LYS A 73 -6.42 10.28 7.17
C LYS A 73 -7.91 10.56 6.96
N LEU A 74 -8.57 9.75 6.14
CA LEU A 74 -10.00 9.86 5.82
C LEU A 74 -10.85 8.96 6.73
N GLY A 75 -10.31 8.48 7.85
CA GLY A 75 -11.06 7.71 8.84
C GLY A 75 -11.42 6.30 8.40
N LYS A 76 -10.81 5.77 7.33
CA LYS A 76 -11.07 4.41 6.86
C LYS A 76 -10.35 3.39 7.75
N LEU A 77 -11.04 2.32 8.12
CA LEU A 77 -10.42 1.17 8.77
C LEU A 77 -9.53 0.44 7.76
N LEU A 78 -8.23 0.34 8.06
CA LEU A 78 -7.26 -0.19 7.10
C LEU A 78 -6.87 -1.62 7.47
N ILE A 79 -7.06 -2.55 6.53
CA ILE A 79 -6.53 -3.90 6.58
C ILE A 79 -5.26 -3.97 5.73
N MET A 80 -4.15 -4.40 6.33
CA MET A 80 -2.87 -4.58 5.62
C MET A 80 -2.37 -6.00 5.81
N PRO A 81 -2.06 -6.77 4.74
CA PRO A 81 -1.37 -8.04 4.91
C PRO A 81 0.04 -7.80 5.42
N THR A 82 0.48 -8.66 6.35
CA THR A 82 1.88 -8.65 6.79
C THR A 82 2.81 -9.11 5.67
N PRO A 83 4.10 -8.70 5.65
CA PRO A 83 5.03 -9.12 4.61
C PRO A 83 5.09 -10.64 4.45
N ARG A 84 4.84 -11.13 3.23
CA ARG A 84 4.72 -12.56 2.89
C ARG A 84 3.63 -13.30 3.69
N LEU A 85 2.62 -12.57 4.18
CA LEU A 85 1.52 -13.08 5.01
C LEU A 85 1.96 -13.85 6.27
N LYS A 86 3.20 -13.65 6.75
CA LYS A 86 3.79 -14.44 7.85
C LYS A 86 2.98 -14.42 9.14
N LYS A 87 2.24 -13.34 9.40
CA LYS A 87 1.35 -13.23 10.56
C LYS A 87 -0.09 -12.87 10.15
N GLY A 88 -0.49 -13.22 8.94
CA GLY A 88 -1.81 -12.87 8.42
C GLY A 88 -1.98 -11.38 8.15
N PHE A 89 -3.10 -10.82 8.60
CA PHE A 89 -3.49 -9.44 8.37
C PHE A 89 -3.35 -8.59 9.62
N MET A 90 -3.27 -7.28 9.40
CA MET A 90 -3.19 -6.27 10.43
C MET A 90 -4.31 -5.26 10.24
N LEU A 91 -5.01 -4.95 11.31
CA LEU A 91 -6.01 -3.89 11.38
C LEU A 91 -5.37 -2.63 11.93
N LEU A 92 -5.53 -1.52 11.20
CA LEU A 92 -5.18 -0.19 11.65
C LEU A 92 -6.47 0.62 11.74
N ASP A 93 -6.81 0.99 12.96
CA ASP A 93 -8.00 1.76 13.31
C ASP A 93 -7.57 3.22 13.53
N PRO A 94 -7.96 4.17 12.64
CA PRO A 94 -7.50 5.55 12.73
C PRO A 94 -7.92 6.25 14.03
N ASP A 95 -9.03 5.83 14.67
CA ASP A 95 -9.50 6.42 15.93
C ASP A 95 -8.61 6.02 17.13
N LYS A 96 -7.80 4.97 16.97
CA LYS A 96 -6.85 4.48 17.98
C LYS A 96 -5.42 4.94 17.73
N ILE A 97 -5.20 5.75 16.70
CA ILE A 97 -3.86 6.20 16.28
C ILE A 97 -3.81 7.72 16.41
N PRO A 98 -2.81 8.28 17.14
CA PRO A 98 -2.63 9.74 17.19
C PRO A 98 -2.53 10.35 15.80
N ARG A 99 -3.17 11.50 15.59
CA ARG A 99 -3.30 12.13 14.26
C ARG A 99 -1.93 12.42 13.63
N GLU A 100 -0.96 12.82 14.44
CA GLU A 100 0.44 13.04 14.06
C GLU A 100 1.17 11.74 13.67
N ALA A 101 0.69 10.58 14.13
CA ALA A 101 1.28 9.29 13.86
C ALA A 101 0.72 8.60 12.60
N LEU A 102 -0.36 9.10 11.98
CA LEU A 102 -1.00 8.46 10.81
C LEU A 102 -0.04 8.23 9.63
N VAL A 103 0.87 9.18 9.38
CA VAL A 103 1.90 9.03 8.33
C VAL A 103 2.82 7.87 8.68
N LYS A 104 3.27 7.79 9.93
CA LYS A 104 4.14 6.70 10.40
C LYS A 104 3.40 5.36 10.34
N ALA A 105 2.15 5.31 10.79
CA ALA A 105 1.30 4.12 10.79
C ALA A 105 1.10 3.51 9.39
N SER A 106 1.10 4.34 8.33
CA SER A 106 1.01 3.85 6.94
C SER A 106 2.27 3.15 6.40
N THR A 107 3.39 3.19 7.13
CA THR A 107 4.60 2.40 6.80
C THR A 107 4.50 0.97 7.32
N ILE A 108 5.26 0.02 6.77
CA ILE A 108 5.28 -1.36 7.29
C ILE A 108 5.64 -1.37 8.79
N ARG A 109 6.72 -0.69 9.18
CA ARG A 109 7.18 -0.64 10.58
C ARG A 109 6.15 0.04 11.50
N GLY A 110 5.54 1.14 11.04
CA GLY A 110 4.52 1.83 11.81
C GLY A 110 3.25 1.01 11.95
N ALA A 111 2.83 0.29 10.91
CA ALA A 111 1.70 -0.61 11.01
C ALA A 111 1.92 -1.64 12.13
N PHE A 112 3.11 -2.27 12.22
CA PHE A 112 3.43 -3.17 13.34
C PHE A 112 3.41 -2.51 14.72
N LYS A 113 3.55 -1.18 14.81
CA LYS A 113 3.51 -0.43 16.07
C LYS A 113 2.08 -0.01 16.46
N TYR A 114 1.28 0.39 15.48
CA TYR A 114 -0.01 1.05 15.70
C TYR A 114 -1.22 0.18 15.35
N GLY A 115 -1.02 -0.88 14.56
CA GLY A 115 -2.04 -1.85 14.21
C GLY A 115 -2.01 -3.07 15.12
N ARG A 116 -3.08 -3.86 15.05
CA ARG A 116 -3.21 -5.17 15.71
C ARG A 116 -3.30 -6.28 14.68
N ILE A 117 -2.80 -7.46 15.02
CA ILE A 117 -2.93 -8.64 14.14
C ILE A 117 -4.38 -9.14 14.19
N CYS A 118 -4.97 -9.37 13.02
CA CYS A 118 -6.25 -10.05 12.89
C CYS A 118 -6.01 -11.55 12.93
N SER A 119 -6.55 -12.23 13.94
CA SER A 119 -6.68 -13.67 13.89
C SER A 119 -7.83 -14.03 12.93
N LEU A 120 -7.75 -15.18 12.24
CA LEU A 120 -8.84 -15.69 11.40
C LEU A 120 -9.99 -16.31 12.22
N LYS A 121 -9.89 -16.30 13.55
CA LYS A 121 -10.79 -17.01 14.48
C LYS A 121 -11.57 -16.07 15.41
N GLU A 122 -11.56 -14.76 15.14
CA GLU A 122 -12.41 -13.78 15.82
C GLU A 122 -13.59 -13.40 14.93
#